data_AF-A0A942FT86-F1
#
_entry.id   AF-A0A942FT86-F1
#
_cell.length_a   1.000
_cell.length_b   1.000
_cell.length_c   1.000
_cell.angle_alpha   90.00
_cell.angle_beta   90.00
_cell.angle_gamma   90.00
#
_symmetry.space_group_name_H-M   'P 1'
#
loop_
_entity.id
_entity.type
_entity.pdbx_description
1 polymer ?
#
loop_
_entity_poly.entity_id
_entity_poly.type
_entity_poly.pdbx_seq_one_letter_code
_entity_poly.pdbx_strand_id
1 'polypeptide(L)' 'MSDARRRARQAAERLAELAEEHQNVLLVGHGFINHFIAKELQKSGWLGPSRPGKGFWGYGIYERTTT' A
#
# COMPACT_ATOMS: atom_id res chain seq x y z
N MET A 1 10.52 -9.65 15.20
CA MET A 1 10.07 -8.70 14.16
C MET A 1 8.88 -7.92 14.71
N SER A 2 8.90 -6.59 14.63
CA SER A 2 7.87 -5.71 15.20
C SER A 2 6.49 -5.92 14.55
N ASP A 3 5.45 -6.12 15.37
CA ASP A 3 4.08 -6.46 14.93
C ASP A 3 3.50 -5.52 13.86
N ALA A 4 3.91 -4.25 13.87
CA ALA A 4 3.49 -3.26 12.87
C ALA A 4 3.88 -3.64 11.44
N ARG A 5 5.06 -4.24 11.22
CA ARG A 5 5.50 -4.68 9.89
C ARG A 5 4.70 -5.89 9.41
N ARG A 6 4.40 -6.83 10.33
CA ARG A 6 3.57 -8.00 10.02
C ARG A 6 2.18 -7.58 9.58
N ARG A 7 1.55 -6.65 10.31
CA ARG A 7 0.25 -6.09 9.94
C ARG A 7 0.29 -5.33 8.61
N ALA A 8 1.34 -4.56 8.36
CA ALA A 8 1.49 -3.82 7.11
C ALA A 8 1.63 -4.76 5.89
N ARG A 9 2.38 -5.87 6.04
CA ARG A 9 2.49 -6.90 5.01
C ARG A 9 1.13 -7.54 4.70
N GLN A 10 0.41 -7.96 5.74
CA GLN A 10 -0.94 -8.54 5.58
C GLN A 10 -1.91 -7.56 4.90
N ALA A 11 -1.85 -6.27 5.25
CA ALA A 11 -2.66 -5.26 4.61
C ALA A 11 -2.29 -5.05 3.13
N ALA A 12 -0.99 -5.03 2.79
CA ALA A 12 -0.53 -4.93 1.40
C ALA A 12 -0.94 -6.14 0.56
N GLU A 13 -0.83 -7.36 1.11
CA GLU A 13 -1.29 -8.60 0.47
C GLU A 13 -2.80 -8.52 0.19
N ARG A 14 -3.60 -8.13 1.19
CA ARG A 14 -5.05 -7.99 1.04
C ARG A 14 -5.45 -6.93 0.01
N LEU A 15 -4.72 -5.81 -0.04
CA LEU A 15 -4.96 -4.77 -1.04
C LEU A 15 -4.67 -5.26 -2.46
N ALA A 16 -3.62 -6.05 -2.64
CA ALA A 16 -3.28 -6.62 -3.93
C ALA A 16 -4.35 -7.62 -4.40
N GLU A 17 -4.82 -8.51 -3.52
CA GLU A 17 -5.94 -9.43 -3.83
C GLU A 17 -7.20 -8.66 -4.25
N LEU A 18 -7.59 -7.63 -3.49
CA LEU A 18 -8.75 -6.82 -3.81
C LEU A 18 -8.58 -6.04 -5.12
N ALA A 19 -7.37 -5.61 -5.44
CA ALA A 19 -7.09 -4.91 -6.69
C ALA A 19 -7.09 -5.86 -7.89
N GLU A 20 -6.70 -7.11 -7.72
CA GLU A 20 -6.85 -8.15 -8.75
C GLU A 20 -8.34 -8.44 -9.04
N GLU A 21 -9.19 -8.43 -8.00
CA GLU A 21 -10.64 -8.69 -8.14
C GLU A 21 -11.43 -7.47 -8.65
N HIS A 22 -11.12 -6.27 -8.14
CA HIS A 22 -11.94 -5.06 -8.33
C HIS A 22 -11.24 -3.95 -9.14
N GLN A 23 -10.03 -4.21 -9.65
CA GLN A 23 -9.15 -3.28 -10.38
C GLN A 23 -8.61 -2.12 -9.53
N ASN A 24 -9.49 -1.30 -8.95
CA ASN A 24 -9.12 -0.10 -8.21
C ASN A 24 -9.59 -0.19 -6.76
N VAL A 25 -8.67 -0.02 -5.82
CA VAL A 25 -8.94 -0.10 -4.38
C VAL A 25 -8.33 1.11 -3.67
N LEU A 26 -9.08 1.68 -2.71
CA LEU A 26 -8.62 2.78 -1.87
C LEU A 26 -8.48 2.31 -0.42
N LEU A 27 -7.30 2.52 0.17
CA LEU A 27 -7.09 2.44 1.60
C LEU A 27 -7.02 3.84 2.21
N VAL A 28 -7.84 4.10 3.23
CA VAL A 28 -7.75 5.32 4.05
C VAL A 28 -7.24 4.92 5.43
N GLY A 29 -6.22 5.63 5.91
CA GLY A 29 -5.52 5.28 7.14
C GLY A 29 -4.55 6.36 7.59
N HIS A 30 -3.73 6.05 8.58
CA HIS A 30 -2.80 7.00 9.18
C HIS A 30 -1.42 6.93 8.51
N GLY A 31 -0.70 8.06 8.49
CA GLY A 31 0.55 8.18 7.74
C GLY A 31 1.61 7.10 8.06
N PHE A 32 1.80 6.73 9.32
CA PHE A 32 2.77 5.71 9.70
C PHE A 32 2.45 4.32 9.15
N ILE A 33 1.21 3.86 9.27
CA ILE A 33 0.82 2.54 8.78
C ILE A 33 0.80 2.53 7.24
N ASN A 34 0.29 3.59 6.61
CA ASN A 34 0.28 3.74 5.15
C ASN A 34 1.70 3.73 4.59
N HIS A 35 2.67 4.33 5.28
CA HIS A 35 4.08 4.29 4.90
C HIS A 35 4.66 2.86 4.94
N PHE A 36 4.30 2.05 5.94
CA PHE A 36 4.74 0.66 5.97
C PHE A 36 4.06 -0.17 4.88
N ILE A 37 2.77 0.03 4.63
CA ILE A 37 2.02 -0.66 3.57
C ILE A 37 2.60 -0.30 2.20
N ALA A 38 2.86 0.98 1.94
CA ALA A 38 3.52 1.45 0.71
C ALA A 38 4.84 0.73 0.45
N LYS A 39 5.67 0.54 1.49
CA LYS A 39 6.93 -0.19 1.35
C LYS A 39 6.74 -1.67 1.03
N GLU A 40 5.74 -2.33 1.61
CA GLU A 40 5.45 -3.73 1.30
C GLU A 40 4.85 -3.86 -0.11
N LEU A 41 3.99 -2.95 -0.56
CA LEU A 41 3.51 -2.88 -1.95
C LEU A 41 4.69 -2.75 -2.94
N GLN A 42 5.61 -1.82 -2.69
CA GLN A 42 6.80 -1.64 -3.53
C GLN A 42 7.67 -2.89 -3.62
N LYS A 43 7.86 -3.61 -2.50
CA LYS A 43 8.58 -4.89 -2.52
C LYS A 43 7.88 -5.97 -3.35
N SER A 44 6.55 -5.93 -3.41
CA SER A 44 5.72 -6.83 -4.21
C SER A 44 5.55 -6.37 -5.66
N GLY A 45 6.37 -5.43 -6.13
CA GLY A 45 6.41 -5.00 -7.53
C GLY A 45 5.43 -3.89 -7.91
N TRP A 46 4.74 -3.29 -6.93
CA TRP A 46 3.89 -2.13 -7.20
C TRP A 46 4.75 -0.87 -7.40
N LEU A 47 4.44 -0.11 -8.44
CA LEU A 47 5.07 1.16 -8.78
C LEU A 47 4.29 2.30 -8.15
N GLY A 48 4.99 3.20 -7.44
CA GLY A 48 4.37 4.33 -6.77
C GLY A 48 5.36 5.09 -5.89
N PRO A 49 4.92 6.17 -5.22
CA PRO A 49 5.80 7.02 -4.44
C PRO A 49 6.34 6.28 -3.20
N SER A 50 7.58 6.58 -2.80
CA SER A 50 8.22 5.99 -1.61
C SER A 50 7.58 6.42 -0.28
N ARG A 51 6.79 7.49 -0.31
CA ARG A 51 5.98 7.98 0.81
C ARG A 51 4.62 8.45 0.26
N PRO A 52 3.50 7.97 0.82
CA PRO A 52 2.17 8.43 0.41
C PRO A 52 1.93 9.86 0.89
N GLY A 53 1.85 10.82 -0.04
CA GLY A 53 1.47 12.22 0.18
C GLY A 53 2.29 13.04 1.19
N LYS A 54 2.04 14.35 1.27
CA LYS A 54 2.46 15.22 2.37
C LYS A 54 1.22 15.94 2.92
N GLY A 55 1.08 16.03 4.24
CA GLY A 55 -0.04 16.72 4.91
C GLY A 55 -1.26 15.82 5.19
N PHE A 56 -2.30 16.42 5.78
CA PHE A 56 -3.60 15.76 5.97
C PHE A 56 -4.22 15.45 4.60
N TRP A 57 -4.85 14.28 4.47
CA TRP A 57 -5.48 13.81 3.22
C TRP A 57 -4.53 13.63 2.02
N GLY A 58 -3.21 13.68 2.23
CA GLY A 58 -2.25 13.30 1.21
C GLY A 58 -2.39 11.82 0.84
N TYR A 59 -2.32 11.52 -0.45
CA TYR A 59 -2.40 10.15 -0.97
C TYR A 59 -1.24 9.83 -1.93
N GLY A 60 -1.06 8.55 -2.23
CA GLY A 60 -0.16 8.06 -3.27
C GLY A 60 -0.89 6.99 -4.07
N ILE A 61 -0.67 6.99 -5.39
CA ILE A 61 -1.20 5.96 -6.29
C ILE A 61 -0.13 4.90 -6.46
N TYR A 62 -0.53 3.64 -6.36
CA TYR A 62 0.31 2.48 -6.59
C TYR A 62 -0.31 1.63 -7.69
N GLU A 63 0.48 1.29 -8.69
CA GLU A 63 0.03 0.56 -9.88
C GLU A 63 0.90 -0.68 -10.06
N ARG A 64 0.30 -1.79 -10.49
CA ARG A 64 1.05 -2.99 -10.89
C ARG A 64 0.55 -3.43 -12.25
N THR A 65 1.44 -3.47 -13.22
CA THR A 65 1.15 -4.07 -14.52
C THR A 65 1.05 -5.59 -14.32
N THR A 66 -0.16 -6.12 -14.38
CA THR A 66 -0.36 -7.57 -14.55
C THR A 66 -0.07 -7.88 -16.02
N THR A 67 1.09 -8.49 -16.28
CA THR A 67 1.42 -9.07 -17.59
C THR A 67 0.54 -10.27 -17.88
#